data_AF-A0A2G9XM42-F1
#
_entry.id   AF-A0A2G9XM42-F1
#
_cell.length_a   1.000
_cell.length_b   1.000
_cell.length_c   1.000
_cell.angle_alpha   90.00
_cell.angle_beta   90.00
_cell.angle_gamma   90.00
#
_symmetry.space_group_name_H-M   'P 1'
#
loop_
_entity.id
_entity.type
_entity.pdbx_description
1 polymer ?
#
loop_
_entity_poly.entity_id
_entity_poly.type
_entity_poly.pdbx_seq_one_letter_code
_entity_poly.pdbx_strand_id
1 'polypeptide(L)'
;MDFSFTEEQKKFREAVCVFLEQEITQGFWKPACDAWIHSYNPEFTKRVAQKGWIGLTWPKEYGGQGRSYIDRLILTEEMLRYG
;
A
#
# COMPACT_ATOMS: atom_id res chain seq x y z
N MET A 1 7.10 27.51 0.18
CA MET A 1 6.44 26.34 0.77
C MET A 1 7.06 25.12 0.12
N ASP A 2 7.53 24.15 0.90
CA ASP A 2 8.15 22.92 0.37
C ASP A 2 7.10 21.80 0.39
N PHE A 3 6.91 21.16 -0.76
CA PHE A 3 5.95 20.06 -0.96
C PHE A 3 6.66 18.73 -1.23
N SER A 4 7.97 18.68 -1.05
CA SER A 4 8.77 17.48 -1.25
C SER A 4 8.46 16.44 -0.17
N PHE A 5 8.51 15.16 -0.54
CA PHE A 5 8.42 14.08 0.45
C PHE A 5 9.62 14.07 1.39
N THR A 6 9.35 13.74 2.65
CA THR A 6 10.40 13.43 3.61
C THR A 6 11.13 12.15 3.21
N GLU A 7 12.34 11.94 3.74
CA GLU A 7 13.09 10.70 3.49
C GLU A 7 12.34 9.45 3.98
N GLU A 8 11.55 9.56 5.04
CA GLU A 8 10.71 8.46 5.52
C GLU A 8 9.58 8.14 4.53
N GLN A 9 8.94 9.16 3.96
CA GLN A 9 7.90 9.00 2.93
C GLN A 9 8.47 8.41 1.64
N LYS A 10 9.68 8.81 1.22
CA LYS A 10 10.37 8.22 0.07
C LYS A 10 10.67 6.74 0.27
N LYS A 11 11.22 6.37 1.44
CA LYS A 11 11.48 4.97 1.80
C LYS A 11 10.19 4.15 1.87
N PHE A 12 9.12 4.72 2.40
CA PHE A 12 7.84 4.05 2.45
C PHE A 12 7.28 3.80 1.04
N ARG A 13 7.32 4.81 0.18
CA ARG A 13 6.96 4.69 -1.23
C ARG A 13 7.72 3.55 -1.91
N GLU A 14 9.05 3.55 -1.78
CA GLU A 14 9.91 2.51 -2.35
C GLU A 14 9.56 1.12 -1.81
N ALA A 15 9.30 0.99 -0.51
CA ALA A 15 8.88 -0.27 0.09
C ALA A 15 7.54 -0.78 -0.46
N VAL A 16 6.60 0.12 -0.78
CA VAL A 16 5.33 -0.23 -1.44
C VAL A 16 5.58 -0.69 -2.88
N CYS A 17 6.35 0.06 -3.67
CA CYS A 17 6.66 -0.32 -5.06
C CYS A 17 7.34 -1.70 -5.12
N VAL A 18 8.38 -1.92 -4.30
CA VAL A 18 9.11 -3.20 -4.26
C VAL A 18 8.18 -4.36 -3.88
N PHE A 19 7.27 -4.16 -2.92
CA PHE A 19 6.30 -5.19 -2.57
C PHE A 19 5.37 -5.52 -3.75
N LEU A 20 4.80 -4.51 -4.42
CA LEU A 20 3.88 -4.72 -5.54
C LEU A 20 4.58 -5.41 -6.72
N GLU A 21 5.80 -5.01 -7.04
CA GLU A 21 6.61 -5.64 -8.08
C GLU A 21 6.92 -7.11 -7.75
N GLN A 22 7.23 -7.42 -6.48
CA GLN A 22 7.45 -8.80 -6.05
C GLN A 22 6.18 -9.64 -6.19
N GLU A 23 5.03 -9.11 -5.77
CA GLU A 23 3.73 -9.78 -5.88
C GLU A 23 3.36 -10.11 -7.34
N ILE A 24 3.67 -9.20 -8.26
CA ILE A 24 3.42 -9.38 -9.70
C ILE A 24 4.42 -10.38 -10.30
N THR A 25 5.71 -10.20 -10.03
CA THR A 25 6.78 -11.06 -10.62
C THR A 25 6.70 -12.50 -10.14
N GLN A 26 6.25 -12.74 -8.90
CA GLN A 26 6.00 -14.07 -8.35
C GLN A 26 4.66 -14.67 -8.81
N GLY A 27 3.83 -13.90 -9.51
CA GLY A 27 2.51 -14.31 -9.99
C GLY A 27 1.46 -14.44 -8.88
N PHE A 28 1.72 -13.89 -7.70
CA PHE A 28 0.82 -13.96 -6.55
C PHE A 28 -0.36 -12.99 -6.64
N TRP A 29 -0.18 -11.93 -7.42
CA TRP A 29 -1.22 -10.94 -7.70
C TRP A 29 -1.15 -10.51 -9.16
N LYS A 30 -2.33 -10.40 -9.77
CA LYS A 30 -2.51 -9.84 -11.11
C LYS A 30 -3.37 -8.58 -10.95
N PRO A 31 -2.82 -7.39 -11.20
CA PRO A 31 -3.59 -6.15 -11.17
C PRO A 31 -4.69 -6.15 -12.22
N ALA A 32 -5.77 -5.43 -11.95
CA ALA A 32 -6.92 -5.35 -12.84
C ALA A 32 -7.67 -4.03 -12.65
N CYS A 33 -8.04 -3.40 -13.77
CA CYS A 33 -8.88 -2.21 -13.74
C CYS A 33 -10.20 -2.50 -13.02
N ASP A 34 -10.67 -1.54 -12.21
CA ASP A 34 -11.90 -1.63 -11.43
C ASP A 34 -11.96 -2.85 -10.49
N ALA A 35 -10.81 -3.25 -9.93
CA ALA A 35 -10.70 -4.33 -8.94
C ALA A 35 -11.73 -4.22 -7.80
N TRP A 36 -12.04 -3.01 -7.34
CA TRP A 36 -13.04 -2.76 -6.29
C TRP A 36 -14.45 -3.29 -6.57
N ILE A 37 -14.79 -3.61 -7.83
CA ILE A 37 -16.11 -4.05 -8.29
C ILE A 37 -15.98 -5.40 -8.99
N HIS A 38 -14.97 -5.54 -9.86
CA HIS A 38 -14.87 -6.67 -10.78
C HIS A 38 -13.86 -7.73 -10.35
N SER A 39 -12.93 -7.44 -9.43
CA SER A 39 -11.93 -8.44 -9.01
C SER A 39 -11.22 -8.10 -7.70
N TYR A 40 -11.29 -9.00 -6.72
CA TYR A 40 -10.46 -8.88 -5.53
C TYR A 40 -9.70 -10.18 -5.29
N ASN A 41 -8.51 -10.07 -4.68
CA ASN A 41 -7.67 -11.21 -4.34
C ASN A 41 -7.51 -11.27 -2.81
N PRO A 42 -8.19 -12.21 -2.11
CA PRO A 42 -8.12 -12.35 -0.66
C PRO A 42 -6.70 -12.57 -0.13
N GLU A 43 -5.89 -13.34 -0.85
CA GLU A 43 -4.53 -13.69 -0.42
C GLU A 43 -3.59 -12.48 -0.56
N PHE A 44 -3.75 -11.68 -1.61
CA PHE A 44 -3.07 -10.38 -1.72
C PHE A 44 -3.47 -9.46 -0.56
N THR A 45 -4.77 -9.32 -0.28
CA THR A 45 -5.27 -8.52 0.85
C THR A 45 -4.68 -8.97 2.18
N LYS A 46 -4.56 -10.29 2.41
CA LYS A 46 -3.90 -10.83 3.61
C LYS A 46 -2.42 -10.43 3.69
N ARG A 47 -1.67 -10.48 2.58
CA ARG A 47 -0.26 -10.06 2.56
C ARG A 47 -0.09 -8.55 2.79
N VAL A 48 -0.98 -7.73 2.24
CA VAL A 48 -1.06 -6.29 2.57
C VAL A 48 -1.36 -6.07 4.05
N ALA A 49 -2.27 -6.86 4.64
CA ALA A 49 -2.58 -6.81 6.06
C ALA A 49 -1.37 -7.20 6.94
N GLN A 50 -0.59 -8.21 6.54
CA GLN A 50 0.63 -8.63 7.24
C GLN A 50 1.71 -7.54 7.27
N LYS A 51 1.73 -6.64 6.27
CA LYS A 51 2.58 -5.44 6.29
C LYS A 51 2.05 -4.33 7.22
N GLY A 52 0.86 -4.52 7.79
CA GLY A 52 0.16 -3.54 8.63
C GLY A 52 -0.36 -2.33 7.85
N TRP A 53 -0.55 -2.49 6.53
CA TRP A 53 -0.99 -1.39 5.67
C TRP A 53 -2.51 -1.22 5.64
N ILE A 54 -3.26 -2.24 6.08
CA ILE A 54 -4.67 -2.08 6.41
C ILE A 54 -4.77 -1.31 7.73
N GLY A 55 -5.52 -0.22 7.74
CA GLY A 55 -5.61 0.65 8.93
C GLY A 55 -4.32 1.43 9.21
N LEU A 56 -3.51 1.74 8.18
CA LEU A 56 -2.21 2.42 8.29
C LEU A 56 -2.23 3.64 9.23
N THR A 57 -3.31 4.43 9.18
CA THR A 57 -3.47 5.68 9.96
C THR A 57 -4.14 5.47 11.31
N TRP A 58 -4.62 4.26 11.62
CA TRP A 58 -5.28 4.00 12.89
C TRP A 58 -4.25 4.04 14.03
N PRO A 59 -4.65 4.50 15.23
CA PRO A 59 -3.79 4.43 16.40
C PRO A 59 -3.30 3.00 16.68
N LYS A 60 -2.08 2.90 17.23
CA LYS A 60 -1.44 1.60 17.52
C LYS A 60 -2.22 0.77 18.53
N GLU A 61 -2.92 1.39 19.47
CA GLU A 61 -3.80 0.73 20.44
C GLU A 61 -4.96 -0.04 19.79
N TYR A 62 -5.32 0.32 18.55
CA TYR A 62 -6.31 -0.39 17.73
C TYR A 62 -5.68 -1.29 16.65
N GLY A 63 -4.36 -1.55 16.75
CA GLY A 63 -3.62 -2.39 15.81
C GLY A 63 -3.19 -1.72 14.51
N GLY A 64 -3.33 -0.39 14.39
CA GLY A 64 -2.80 0.37 13.24
C GLY A 64 -1.33 0.76 13.38
N GLN A 65 -0.80 1.52 12.42
CA GLN A 65 0.59 2.01 12.47
C GLN A 65 0.71 3.45 12.99
N GLY A 66 -0.39 4.18 13.12
CA GLY A 66 -0.40 5.59 13.51
C GLY A 66 0.31 6.51 12.51
N ARG A 67 0.39 6.11 11.23
CA ARG A 67 1.06 6.90 10.19
C ARG A 67 0.21 8.08 9.72
N SER A 68 0.88 9.01 9.03
CA SER A 68 0.24 10.22 8.53
C SER A 68 -0.76 9.95 7.40
N TYR A 69 -1.65 10.90 7.14
CA TYR A 69 -2.53 10.85 5.96
C TYR A 69 -1.75 10.96 4.64
N ILE A 70 -0.56 11.57 4.64
CA ILE A 70 0.31 11.59 3.46
C ILE A 70 0.84 10.18 3.16
N ASP A 71 1.25 9.41 4.18
CA ASP A 71 1.64 8.01 3.98
C ASP A 71 0.47 7.19 3.40
N ARG A 72 -0.76 7.41 3.89
CA ARG A 72 -1.95 6.77 3.32
C ARG A 72 -2.14 7.12 1.85
N LEU A 73 -1.93 8.37 1.46
CA LEU A 73 -2.02 8.80 0.07
C LEU A 73 -0.93 8.14 -0.79
N ILE A 74 0.31 8.09 -0.31
CA ILE A 74 1.42 7.40 -0.98
C ILE A 74 1.07 5.93 -1.23
N LEU A 75 0.60 5.21 -0.20
CA LEU A 75 0.18 3.81 -0.35
C LEU A 75 -0.94 3.65 -1.38
N THR A 76 -1.93 4.55 -1.35
CA THR A 76 -3.08 4.49 -2.27
C THR A 76 -2.66 4.79 -3.71
N GLU A 77 -1.83 5.81 -3.92
CA GLU A 77 -1.31 6.17 -5.25
C GLU A 77 -0.50 5.03 -5.84
N GLU A 78 0.41 4.44 -5.07
CA GLU A 78 1.21 3.32 -5.57
C GLU A 78 0.34 2.09 -5.86
N MET A 79 -0.66 1.75 -5.04
CA MET A 79 -1.59 0.66 -5.36
C MET A 79 -2.34 0.91 -6.68
N LEU A 80 -2.85 2.13 -6.88
CA LEU A 80 -3.58 2.52 -8.10
C LEU A 80 -2.68 2.59 -9.35
N ARG A 81 -1.38 2.82 -9.19
CA ARG A 81 -0.42 2.84 -10.30
C ARG A 81 -0.29 1.47 -10.98
N TYR A 82 -0.45 0.38 -10.25
CA TYR A 82 -0.30 -0.99 -10.80
C TYR A 82 -1.60 -1.58 -11.32
N GLY A 83 -2.77 -1.18 -10.79
CA GLY A 83 -4.10 -1.57 -11.32
C GLY A 83 -5.09 -2.02 -10.28
#